data_AF-A0A6C0AGI4-F1
#
_entry.id   AF-A0A6C0AGI4-F1
#
_cell.length_a   1.000
_cell.length_b   1.000
_cell.length_c   1.000
_cell.angle_alpha   90.00
_cell.angle_beta   90.00
_cell.angle_gamma   90.00
#
_symmetry.space_group_name_H-M   'P 1'
#
loop_
_entity.id
_entity.type
_entity.pdbx_description
1 polymer ?
#
loop_
_entity_poly.entity_id
_entity_poly.type
_entity_poly.pdbx_seq_one_letter_code
_entity_poly.pdbx_strand_id
1 'polypeptide(L)'
;MNNSLILSTFISQIDEYLDDISKTYSVDNRFERGRLYLEGIKKSNPRMIITTWKTMVTDKYADQIEAGDIEYFLAKDYTEDAGHYTPSVDSVIQELRATVRRMSEENKAISLKYIQNLCKLSKLYVY
;
A
#
# COMPACT_ATOMS: atom_id res chain seq x y z
N MET A 1 -9.86 20.10 -4.01
CA MET A 1 -10.45 18.82 -4.48
C MET A 1 -11.42 18.30 -3.43
N ASN A 2 -12.46 17.56 -3.82
CA ASN A 2 -13.45 17.01 -2.90
C ASN A 2 -12.87 15.78 -2.17
N ASN A 3 -12.93 15.74 -0.83
CA ASN A 3 -12.44 14.61 -0.02
C ASN A 3 -13.08 13.26 -0.39
N SER A 4 -14.36 13.25 -0.76
CA SER A 4 -15.04 12.05 -1.24
C SER A 4 -14.43 11.53 -2.55
N LEU A 5 -14.11 12.44 -3.48
CA LEU A 5 -13.45 12.11 -4.74
C LEU A 5 -12.01 11.62 -4.52
N ILE A 6 -11.26 12.27 -3.63
CA ILE A 6 -9.89 11.85 -3.28
C ILE A 6 -9.91 10.44 -2.69
N LEU A 7 -10.83 10.20 -1.73
CA LEU A 7 -10.98 8.92 -1.09
C LEU A 7 -11.36 7.84 -2.10
N SER A 8 -12.38 8.04 -2.93
CA SER A 8 -12.77 7.05 -3.93
C SER A 8 -11.66 6.77 -4.94
N THR A 9 -10.94 7.81 -5.39
CA THR A 9 -9.79 7.65 -6.30
C THR A 9 -8.66 6.87 -5.65
N PHE A 10 -8.35 7.16 -4.38
CA PHE A 10 -7.35 6.41 -3.62
C PHE A 10 -7.73 4.93 -3.48
N ILE A 11 -8.99 4.65 -3.17
CA ILE A 11 -9.50 3.28 -3.05
C ILE A 11 -9.43 2.55 -4.41
N SER A 12 -9.79 3.20 -5.52
CA SER A 12 -9.63 2.59 -6.84
C SER A 12 -8.16 2.31 -7.18
N GLN A 13 -7.26 3.26 -6.90
CA GLN A 13 -5.83 3.09 -7.18
C GLN A 13 -5.17 1.99 -6.34
N ILE A 14 -5.55 1.83 -5.05
CA ILE A 14 -5.00 0.74 -4.24
C ILE A 14 -5.55 -0.62 -4.70
N ASP A 15 -6.78 -0.67 -5.19
CA ASP A 15 -7.37 -1.90 -5.73
C ASP A 15 -6.69 -2.34 -7.02
N GLU A 16 -6.52 -1.42 -7.97
CA GLU A 16 -5.76 -1.66 -9.20
C GLU A 16 -4.35 -2.15 -8.89
N TYR A 17 -3.69 -1.53 -7.90
CA TYR A 17 -2.35 -1.92 -7.50
C TYR A 17 -2.27 -3.34 -6.95
N LEU A 18 -3.18 -3.70 -6.04
CA LEU A 18 -3.22 -5.04 -5.45
C LEU A 18 -3.58 -6.11 -6.49
N ASP A 19 -4.47 -5.78 -7.43
CA ASP A 19 -4.81 -6.63 -8.57
C ASP A 19 -3.59 -6.91 -9.44
N ASP A 20 -2.85 -5.86 -9.82
CA ASP A 20 -1.69 -5.99 -10.69
C ASP A 20 -0.58 -6.80 -10.03
N ILE A 21 -0.32 -6.60 -8.73
CA ILE A 21 0.61 -7.45 -7.99
C ILE A 21 0.17 -8.92 -8.03
N SER A 22 -1.11 -9.20 -7.76
CA SER A 22 -1.62 -10.58 -7.72
C SER A 22 -1.54 -11.29 -9.07
N LYS A 23 -1.61 -10.56 -10.19
CA LYS A 23 -1.54 -11.10 -11.56
C LYS A 23 -0.11 -11.25 -12.06
N THR A 24 0.80 -10.38 -11.64
CA THR A 24 2.16 -10.29 -12.20
C THR A 24 3.22 -10.98 -11.34
N TYR A 25 2.91 -11.29 -10.09
CA TYR A 25 3.83 -11.91 -9.16
C TYR A 25 3.17 -13.04 -8.36
N SER A 26 3.92 -14.12 -8.13
CA SER A 26 3.45 -15.19 -7.25
C SER A 26 3.42 -14.68 -5.82
N VAL A 27 2.24 -14.27 -5.37
CA VAL A 27 1.99 -13.86 -4.00
C VAL A 27 1.72 -15.07 -3.11
N ASP A 28 1.98 -14.93 -1.81
CA ASP A 28 1.70 -15.98 -0.84
C ASP A 28 0.30 -15.84 -0.20
N ASN A 29 -0.09 -16.84 0.59
CA ASN A 29 -1.38 -16.87 1.29
C ASN A 29 -1.55 -15.71 2.30
N ARG A 30 -0.48 -15.03 2.71
CA ARG A 30 -0.56 -13.89 3.63
C ARG A 30 -1.01 -12.64 2.89
N PHE A 31 -0.47 -12.41 1.69
CA PHE A 31 -0.91 -11.33 0.80
C PHE A 31 -2.40 -11.46 0.45
N GLU A 32 -2.85 -12.63 0.01
CA GLU A 32 -4.27 -12.85 -0.35
C GLU A 32 -5.23 -12.65 0.84
N ARG A 33 -4.84 -13.12 2.02
CA ARG A 33 -5.61 -12.86 3.26
C ARG A 33 -5.65 -11.38 3.61
N GLY A 34 -4.53 -10.67 3.43
CA GLY A 34 -4.46 -9.23 3.64
C GLY A 34 -5.35 -8.45 2.67
N ARG A 35 -5.34 -8.83 1.39
CA ARG A 35 -6.20 -8.26 0.36
C ARG A 35 -7.68 -8.47 0.68
N LEU A 36 -8.09 -9.69 1.04
CA LEU A 36 -9.46 -9.98 1.47
C LEU A 36 -9.87 -9.16 2.70
N TYR A 37 -8.96 -8.96 3.66
CA TYR A 37 -9.21 -8.08 4.79
C TYR A 37 -9.43 -6.62 4.37
N LEU A 38 -8.58 -6.09 3.47
CA LEU A 38 -8.75 -4.76 2.91
C LEU A 38 -10.10 -4.59 2.19
N GLU A 39 -10.60 -5.61 1.47
CA GLU A 39 -11.97 -5.61 0.91
C GLU A 39 -13.05 -5.34 1.96
N GLY A 40 -12.92 -5.95 3.14
CA GLY A 40 -13.83 -5.72 4.26
C GLY A 40 -13.73 -4.29 4.80
N ILE A 41 -12.51 -3.77 4.94
CA ILE A 41 -12.28 -2.40 5.41
C ILE A 41 -12.78 -1.37 4.41
N LYS A 42 -12.59 -1.56 3.11
CA LYS A 42 -13.11 -0.66 2.06
C LYS A 42 -14.61 -0.45 2.16
N LYS A 43 -15.35 -1.52 2.47
CA LYS A 43 -16.81 -1.49 2.59
C LYS A 43 -17.29 -0.86 3.90
N SER A 44 -16.52 -0.98 4.97
CA SER A 44 -16.92 -0.55 6.32
C SER A 44 -16.34 0.82 6.71
N ASN A 45 -15.05 1.03 6.50
CA ASN A 45 -14.31 2.24 6.84
C ASN A 45 -13.15 2.50 5.85
N PRO A 46 -13.44 2.95 4.62
CA PRO A 46 -12.41 3.22 3.61
C PRO A 46 -11.46 4.35 4.05
N ARG A 47 -11.91 5.27 4.92
CA ARG A 47 -11.06 6.34 5.48
C ARG A 47 -9.88 5.78 6.29
N MET A 48 -10.04 4.63 6.94
CA MET A 48 -8.95 3.99 7.68
C MET A 48 -7.78 3.66 6.76
N ILE A 49 -8.05 3.24 5.52
CA ILE A 49 -7.00 2.84 4.58
C ILE A 49 -6.14 4.03 4.18
N ILE A 50 -6.76 5.14 3.75
CA ILE A 50 -6.01 6.33 3.31
C ILE A 50 -5.26 7.00 4.48
N THR A 51 -5.83 7.01 5.68
CA THR A 51 -5.21 7.64 6.86
C THR A 51 -4.06 6.81 7.41
N THR A 52 -4.21 5.48 7.45
CA THR A 52 -3.12 4.57 7.79
C THR A 52 -2.00 4.64 6.75
N TRP A 53 -2.33 4.65 5.46
CA TRP A 53 -1.33 4.83 4.39
C TRP A 53 -0.57 6.15 4.53
N LYS A 54 -1.30 7.25 4.79
CA LYS A 54 -0.68 8.56 5.01
C LYS A 54 0.37 8.49 6.12
N THR A 55 -0.03 7.98 7.28
CA THR A 55 0.81 7.88 8.48
C THR A 55 2.01 6.94 8.29
N MET A 56 1.79 5.80 7.64
CA MET A 56 2.79 4.74 7.55
C MET A 56 3.75 4.89 6.37
N VAL A 57 3.31 5.54 5.30
CA VAL A 57 4.05 5.62 4.04
C VAL A 57 4.36 7.06 3.69
N THR A 58 3.31 7.88 3.58
CA THR A 58 3.42 9.21 2.97
C THR A 58 4.20 10.17 3.86
N ASP A 59 3.82 10.28 5.12
CA ASP A 59 4.44 11.23 6.06
C ASP A 59 5.90 10.86 6.38
N LYS A 60 6.31 9.61 6.11
CA LYS A 60 7.65 9.10 6.41
C LYS A 60 8.57 9.09 5.20
N TYR A 61 8.04 8.85 4.00
CA TYR A 61 8.84 8.48 2.83
C TYR A 61 8.43 9.19 1.54
N ALA A 62 7.45 10.09 1.55
CA ALA A 62 6.93 10.64 0.31
C ALA A 62 7.98 11.40 -0.51
N ASP A 63 8.94 12.08 0.14
CA ASP A 63 9.98 12.84 -0.58
C ASP A 63 10.91 11.90 -1.36
N GLN A 64 11.33 10.79 -0.75
CA GLN A 64 12.15 9.76 -1.39
C GLN A 64 11.36 9.04 -2.49
N ILE A 65 10.11 8.66 -2.20
CA ILE A 65 9.21 8.02 -3.16
C ILE A 65 8.99 8.92 -4.37
N GLU A 66 8.80 10.23 -4.17
CA GLU A 66 8.61 11.20 -5.26
C GLU A 66 9.88 11.41 -6.09
N ALA A 67 11.06 11.36 -5.46
CA ALA A 67 12.35 11.37 -6.16
C ALA A 67 12.63 10.08 -6.95
N GLY A 68 11.78 9.06 -6.80
CA GLY A 68 11.91 7.76 -7.45
C GLY A 68 12.79 6.77 -6.70
N ASP A 69 13.20 7.11 -5.48
CA ASP A 69 13.98 6.26 -4.60
C ASP A 69 13.04 5.42 -3.72
N ILE A 70 12.64 4.26 -4.24
CA ILE A 70 11.77 3.32 -3.53
C ILE A 70 12.53 2.53 -2.46
N GLU A 71 13.86 2.47 -2.53
CA GLU A 71 14.66 1.60 -1.66
C GLU A 71 14.53 2.03 -0.19
N TYR A 72 14.36 3.31 0.11
CA TYR A 72 14.04 3.77 1.47
C TYR A 72 12.70 3.23 2.00
N PHE A 73 11.67 3.19 1.15
CA PHE A 73 10.40 2.57 1.50
C PHE A 73 10.56 1.06 1.69
N LEU A 74 11.35 0.42 0.83
CA LEU A 74 11.56 -1.02 0.88
C LEU A 74 12.50 -1.46 2.00
N ALA A 75 13.47 -0.66 2.47
CA ALA A 75 14.55 -1.11 3.34
C ALA A 75 14.13 -1.42 4.79
N LYS A 76 13.04 -0.83 5.29
CA LYS A 76 12.57 -1.11 6.65
C LYS A 76 11.80 -2.41 6.73
N ASP A 77 12.44 -3.40 7.32
CA ASP A 77 11.82 -4.66 7.68
C ASP A 77 11.13 -4.56 9.05
N TYR A 78 9.84 -4.87 9.08
CA TYR A 78 9.07 -5.02 10.32
C TYR A 78 8.57 -6.48 10.46
N THR A 79 9.19 -7.42 9.76
CA THR A 79 8.91 -8.86 9.91
C THR A 79 9.51 -9.43 11.20
N GLU A 80 9.21 -8.82 12.35
CA GLU A 80 9.63 -9.39 13.64
C GLU A 80 8.69 -10.49 14.15
N ASP A 81 7.51 -10.69 13.57
CA ASP A 81 6.60 -11.75 14.02
C ASP A 81 6.44 -12.90 13.01
N ALA A 82 7.24 -13.94 13.24
CA ALA A 82 6.98 -15.31 12.77
C ALA A 82 5.83 -15.99 13.57
N GLY A 83 4.92 -15.21 14.16
CA GLY A 83 3.75 -15.66 14.92
C GLY A 83 2.44 -15.70 14.11
N HIS A 84 1.30 -15.79 14.81
CA HIS A 84 -0.03 -15.77 14.20
C HIS A 84 -0.29 -14.45 13.48
N TYR A 85 -0.33 -14.47 12.14
CA TYR A 85 -0.71 -13.30 11.33
C TYR A 85 -2.22 -13.00 11.49
N THR A 86 -2.54 -11.89 12.15
CA THR A 86 -3.88 -11.29 12.14
C THR A 86 -3.86 -10.07 11.23
N PRO A 87 -4.65 -10.06 10.13
CA PRO A 87 -4.69 -8.92 9.22
C PRO A 87 -5.16 -7.63 9.93
N SER A 88 -4.39 -6.56 9.77
CA SER A 88 -4.75 -5.17 10.05
C SER A 88 -4.34 -4.30 8.86
N VAL A 89 -4.85 -3.06 8.75
CA VAL A 89 -4.46 -2.20 7.61
C VAL A 89 -2.94 -1.99 7.59
N ASP A 90 -2.33 -1.81 8.75
CA ASP A 90 -0.88 -1.70 8.90
C ASP A 90 -0.15 -2.96 8.43
N SER A 91 -0.62 -4.15 8.86
CA SER A 91 0.02 -5.42 8.50
C SER A 91 -0.06 -5.68 7.00
N VAL A 92 -1.15 -5.29 6.35
CA VAL A 92 -1.30 -5.45 4.89
C VAL A 92 -0.38 -4.50 4.13
N ILE A 93 -0.18 -3.28 4.61
CA ILE A 93 0.80 -2.35 4.02
C ILE A 93 2.24 -2.89 4.17
N GLN A 94 2.56 -3.52 5.31
CA GLN A 94 3.86 -4.18 5.47
C GLN A 94 4.00 -5.40 4.55
N GLU A 95 2.97 -6.21 4.40
CA GLU A 95 2.99 -7.35 3.47
C GLU A 95 3.19 -6.87 2.04
N LEU A 96 2.43 -5.85 1.61
CA LEU A 96 2.58 -5.21 0.31
C LEU A 96 4.03 -4.75 0.07
N ARG A 97 4.66 -4.09 1.05
CA ARG A 97 6.07 -3.71 0.97
C ARG A 97 6.98 -4.92 0.82
N ALA A 98 6.78 -5.96 1.63
CA ALA A 98 7.58 -7.18 1.59
C ALA A 98 7.43 -7.92 0.25
N THR A 99 6.24 -7.91 -0.34
CA THR A 99 5.99 -8.43 -1.69
C THR A 99 6.79 -7.64 -2.72
N VAL A 100 6.68 -6.30 -2.73
CA VAL A 100 7.39 -5.43 -3.69
C VAL A 100 8.91 -5.59 -3.61
N ARG A 101 9.46 -5.74 -2.39
CA ARG A 101 10.90 -5.98 -2.20
C ARG A 101 11.39 -7.25 -2.92
N ARG A 102 10.54 -8.28 -3.02
CA ARG A 102 10.84 -9.58 -3.64
C ARG A 102 10.54 -9.63 -5.15
N MET A 103 10.01 -8.56 -5.73
CA MET A 103 9.70 -8.48 -7.17
C MET A 103 10.95 -8.12 -8.01
N SER A 104 10.86 -8.31 -9.33
CA SER A 104 11.87 -7.84 -10.29
C SER A 104 11.96 -6.31 -10.30
N GLU A 105 13.08 -5.76 -10.76
CA GLU A 105 13.27 -4.30 -10.88
C GLU A 105 12.20 -3.63 -11.77
N GLU A 106 11.78 -4.30 -12.84
CA GLU A 106 10.66 -3.84 -13.69
C GLU A 106 9.36 -3.70 -12.89
N ASN A 107 9.01 -4.72 -12.11
CA ASN A 107 7.79 -4.71 -11.30
C ASN A 107 7.88 -3.76 -10.11
N LYS A 108 9.08 -3.54 -9.55
CA LYS A 108 9.32 -2.49 -8.55
C LYS A 108 9.10 -1.10 -9.16
N ALA A 109 9.53 -0.86 -10.39
CA ALA A 109 9.31 0.41 -11.07
C ALA A 109 7.82 0.67 -11.35
N ILE A 110 7.05 -0.36 -11.71
CA ILE A 110 5.58 -0.27 -11.83
C ILE A 110 4.95 0.05 -10.47
N SER A 111 5.33 -0.72 -9.43
CA SER A 111 4.87 -0.53 -8.05
C SER A 111 5.14 0.88 -7.53
N LEU A 112 6.32 1.45 -7.84
CA LEU A 112 6.69 2.81 -7.49
C LEU A 112 5.68 3.84 -8.04
N LYS A 113 5.14 3.66 -9.25
CA LYS A 113 4.14 4.57 -9.81
C LYS A 113 2.83 4.56 -9.03
N TYR A 114 2.35 3.37 -8.65
CA TYR A 114 1.19 3.26 -7.77
C TYR A 114 1.45 3.93 -6.41
N ILE A 115 2.58 3.62 -5.78
CA ILE A 115 2.95 4.18 -4.47
C ILE A 115 3.05 5.71 -4.54
N GLN A 116 3.62 6.28 -5.61
CA GLN A 116 3.67 7.72 -5.85
C GLN A 116 2.25 8.33 -5.94
N ASN A 117 1.34 7.70 -6.68
CA ASN A 117 -0.04 8.16 -6.81
C ASN A 117 -0.78 8.12 -5.46
N LEU A 118 -0.64 7.02 -4.72
CA LEU A 118 -1.24 6.86 -3.40
C LEU A 118 -0.70 7.89 -2.39
N CYS A 119 0.61 8.19 -2.44
CA CYS A 119 1.20 9.26 -1.62
C CYS A 119 0.61 10.62 -1.97
N LYS A 120 0.49 10.97 -3.25
CA LYS A 120 -0.13 12.24 -3.68
C LYS A 120 -1.58 12.35 -3.22
N LEU A 121 -2.38 11.31 -3.43
CA LEU A 121 -3.79 11.29 -3.05
C LEU A 121 -3.98 11.41 -1.52
N SER A 122 -3.18 10.69 -0.75
CA SER A 122 -3.24 10.77 0.71
C SER A 122 -2.69 12.09 1.27
N LYS A 123 -1.72 12.75 0.63
CA LYS A 123 -1.32 14.14 0.95
C LYS A 123 -2.47 15.12 0.76
N LEU A 124 -3.28 14.95 -0.29
CA LEU A 124 -4.40 15.84 -0.62
C LEU A 124 -5.62 15.62 0.27
N TYR A 125 -5.74 14.47 0.94
CA TYR A 125 -6.86 14.15 1.80
C TYR A 125 -6.75 14.85 3.16
N VAL A 126 -7.63 15.82 3.40
CA VAL A 126 -7.70 16.55 4.68
C VAL A 126 -8.76 15.89 5.57
N TYR A 127 -8.37 15.47 6.78
CA TYR A 127 -9.23 14.71 7.69
C TYR A 127 -10.00 15.58 8.68
#